data_AF-A0AAN6LV95-F1
#
_entry.id   AF-A0AAN6LV95-F1
#
_cell.length_a   1.000
_cell.length_b   1.000
_cell.length_c   1.000
_cell.angle_alpha   90.00
_cell.angle_beta   90.00
_cell.angle_gamma   90.00
#
_symmetry.space_group_name_H-M   'P 1'
#
loop_
_entity.id
_entity.type
_entity.pdbx_description
1 polymer ?
#
loop_
_entity_poly.entity_id
_entity_poly.type
_entity_poly.pdbx_seq_one_letter_code
_entity_poly.pdbx_strand_id
1 'polypeptide(L)'
;MDALTTQIRNLYAEASEQDRLKIQEDLRILQTSFDNDWDLVIRMASGSMQLPLLQIGSSLSLFATLSSSPEPLSVDTLSTITKAAPRLLSRLLRAMAAFGLIDQPHADSFSANRTTRTLSNEHISGAIKHCYDVHLPTAYVFPAWLKEKMYQNITSNKDLPFHKALDTKLTPFEWMKAHPEQMKSLGHVMAMQRESSWTDSFPVEKEIGEFQPTLDSAILVDVGGGFGQQALSFSQKYGSNPGTVIVQDIPATLASAPELPGIVFQEHDFFTEQQVKEAKFYYLRHILHDWSDEECIRILKKIIPAMGIESRVVIDEVVLSDEKLPWQAAYMDLTMMISLGGGERTRKEYEIILEASGLEILQIHPYDAKMQSKRRAVPKASAAGWFNAADVWTRSSIHDTSLPLNCAPFHSAHYRILYLLSGLPARTSYLDAQEHGSKDGQHQQGDRMGGYISKFSALIWSKKEIRILILGLDNAGKTTLLYRLKIGEVVTTIPTIGFNVESVTYKNLNFNVWDLGGQTSIRPYWRCYYANTAAVIFVIDSTDIDRLSTASEELSAMLNEEELRDAALLVFANKQDQPGAKGAGEISEALRLGELKDRNWSIVACSAVDGRGVDEGMDWLVQTVNSEN
;
A
#
# COMPACT_ATOMS: atom_id res chain seq x y z
N MET A 1 -26.44 -32.68 17.90
CA MET A 1 -25.29 -31.76 17.75
C MET A 1 -24.00 -32.53 17.54
N ASP A 2 -23.63 -33.46 18.42
CA ASP A 2 -22.40 -34.27 18.29
C ASP A 2 -22.28 -35.02 16.96
N ALA A 3 -23.40 -35.51 16.42
CA ALA A 3 -23.45 -36.14 15.09
C ALA A 3 -23.03 -35.19 13.96
N LEU A 4 -23.49 -33.93 13.99
CA LEU A 4 -23.13 -32.92 12.98
C LEU A 4 -21.67 -32.52 13.10
N THR A 5 -21.17 -32.29 14.33
CA THR A 5 -19.76 -31.98 14.58
C THR A 5 -18.85 -33.12 14.12
N THR A 6 -19.24 -34.38 14.36
CA THR A 6 -18.50 -35.55 13.89
C THR A 6 -18.49 -35.64 12.37
N GLN A 7 -19.64 -35.40 11.72
CA GLN A 7 -19.74 -35.39 10.27
C GLN A 7 -18.84 -34.33 9.63
N ILE A 8 -18.83 -33.10 10.15
CA ILE A 8 -17.97 -32.02 9.66
C ILE A 8 -16.49 -32.40 9.81
N ARG A 9 -16.10 -32.99 10.95
CA ARG A 9 -14.71 -33.45 11.18
C ARG A 9 -14.30 -34.54 10.20
N ASN A 10 -15.18 -35.49 9.90
CA ASN A 10 -14.91 -36.55 8.93
C ASN A 10 -14.76 -35.98 7.52
N LEU A 11 -15.68 -35.10 7.10
CA LEU A 11 -15.58 -34.39 5.82
C LEU A 11 -14.26 -33.63 5.69
N TYR A 12 -13.87 -32.90 6.74
CA TYR A 12 -12.61 -32.15 6.74
C TYR A 12 -11.38 -33.08 6.66
N ALA A 13 -11.39 -34.21 7.35
CA ALA A 13 -10.27 -35.16 7.35
C ALA A 13 -10.04 -35.77 5.95
N GLU A 14 -11.12 -36.11 5.24
CA GLU A 14 -11.09 -36.74 3.92
C GLU A 14 -10.97 -35.74 2.76
N ALA A 15 -11.23 -34.45 3.01
CA ALA A 15 -11.21 -33.39 2.02
C ALA A 15 -9.81 -33.07 1.46
N SER A 16 -9.78 -32.62 0.19
CA SER A 16 -8.62 -31.96 -0.41
C SER A 16 -8.27 -30.66 0.33
N GLU A 17 -7.08 -30.09 0.11
CA GLU A 17 -6.72 -28.79 0.71
C GLU A 17 -7.72 -27.70 0.33
N GLN A 18 -8.11 -27.64 -0.94
CA GLN A 18 -9.08 -26.67 -1.44
C GLN A 18 -10.47 -26.85 -0.80
N ASP A 19 -10.90 -28.09 -0.62
CA ASP A 19 -12.18 -28.39 0.04
C ASP A 19 -12.13 -28.09 1.55
N ARG A 20 -10.99 -28.31 2.21
CA ARG A 20 -10.78 -27.92 3.62
C ARG A 20 -10.90 -26.41 3.79
N LEU A 21 -10.34 -25.62 2.88
CA LEU A 21 -10.48 -24.15 2.88
C LEU A 21 -11.93 -23.73 2.72
N LYS A 22 -12.64 -24.36 1.77
CA LYS A 22 -14.06 -24.11 1.57
C LYS A 22 -14.87 -24.42 2.82
N ILE A 23 -14.65 -25.58 3.44
CA ILE A 23 -15.32 -25.96 4.69
C ILE A 23 -15.07 -24.91 5.79
N GLN A 24 -13.82 -24.46 5.96
CA GLN A 24 -13.48 -23.43 6.95
C GLN A 24 -14.22 -22.11 6.70
N GLU A 25 -14.26 -21.66 5.45
CA GLU A 25 -14.93 -20.41 5.07
C GLU A 25 -16.46 -20.53 5.22
N ASP A 26 -17.05 -21.63 4.76
CA ASP A 26 -18.49 -21.87 4.89
C ASP A 26 -18.90 -21.95 6.36
N LEU A 27 -18.11 -22.57 7.24
CA LEU A 27 -18.36 -22.58 8.68
C LEU A 27 -18.29 -21.18 9.30
N ARG A 28 -17.33 -20.36 8.87
CA ARG A 28 -17.19 -18.96 9.32
C ARG A 28 -18.43 -18.15 8.92
N ILE A 29 -18.81 -18.19 7.65
CA ILE A 29 -19.99 -17.48 7.12
C ILE A 29 -21.26 -17.97 7.84
N LEU A 30 -21.42 -19.29 7.96
CA LEU A 30 -22.58 -19.90 8.61
C LEU A 30 -22.71 -19.45 10.08
N GLN A 31 -21.60 -19.44 10.83
CA GLN A 31 -21.59 -18.94 12.21
C GLN A 31 -22.12 -17.50 12.26
N THR A 32 -21.62 -16.63 11.39
CA THR A 32 -22.05 -15.23 11.36
C THR A 32 -23.49 -15.04 10.88
N SER A 33 -24.05 -15.98 10.12
CA SER A 33 -25.42 -15.90 9.62
C SER A 33 -26.49 -16.13 10.69
N PHE A 34 -26.10 -16.66 11.86
CA PHE A 34 -27.00 -16.89 12.98
C PHE A 34 -27.01 -15.74 14.00
N ASP A 35 -26.12 -14.75 13.86
CA ASP A 35 -26.08 -13.62 14.77
C ASP A 35 -27.32 -12.74 14.59
N ASN A 36 -27.97 -12.36 15.69
CA ASN A 36 -28.84 -11.18 15.68
C ASN A 36 -28.00 -9.89 15.75
N ASP A 37 -28.64 -8.72 15.64
CA ASP A 37 -27.96 -7.42 15.65
C ASP A 37 -27.07 -7.23 16.90
N TRP A 38 -27.51 -7.71 18.06
CA TRP A 38 -26.74 -7.62 19.29
C TRP A 38 -25.51 -8.53 19.27
N ASP A 39 -25.67 -9.78 18.85
CA ASP A 39 -24.57 -10.75 18.75
C ASP A 39 -23.51 -10.27 17.76
N LEU A 40 -23.93 -9.67 16.64
CA LEU A 40 -23.04 -9.05 15.66
C LEU A 40 -22.21 -7.93 16.30
N VAL A 41 -22.85 -6.98 16.97
CA VAL A 41 -22.16 -5.83 17.59
C VAL A 41 -21.17 -6.30 18.65
N ILE A 42 -21.59 -7.21 19.53
CA ILE A 42 -20.72 -7.73 20.59
C ILE A 42 -19.56 -8.53 20.02
N ARG A 43 -19.78 -9.38 19.01
CA ARG A 43 -18.71 -10.12 18.34
C ARG A 43 -17.66 -9.17 17.77
N MET A 44 -18.08 -8.13 17.05
CA MET A 44 -17.16 -7.14 16.47
C MET A 44 -16.39 -6.36 17.55
N ALA A 45 -17.09 -5.89 18.59
CA ALA A 45 -16.46 -5.13 19.68
C ALA A 45 -15.48 -5.98 20.50
N SER A 46 -15.81 -7.27 20.71
CA SER A 46 -15.02 -8.19 21.52
C SER A 46 -13.64 -8.52 20.95
N GLY A 47 -13.44 -8.33 19.64
CA GLY A 47 -12.15 -8.60 18.97
C GLY A 47 -10.98 -7.84 19.60
N SER A 48 -11.24 -6.63 20.10
CA SER A 48 -10.25 -5.80 20.80
C SER A 48 -9.71 -6.41 22.11
N MET A 49 -10.38 -7.42 22.67
CA MET A 49 -10.01 -8.06 23.94
C MET A 49 -9.14 -9.31 23.77
N GLN A 50 -9.14 -9.95 22.60
CA GLN A 50 -8.44 -11.24 22.43
C GLN A 50 -6.91 -11.10 22.49
N LEU A 51 -6.33 -10.14 21.77
CA LEU A 51 -4.88 -9.89 21.80
C LEU A 51 -4.37 -9.49 23.20
N PRO A 52 -5.03 -8.57 23.95
CA PRO A 52 -4.67 -8.31 25.34
C PRO A 52 -4.73 -9.56 26.24
N LEU A 53 -5.75 -10.41 26.10
CA LEU A 53 -5.84 -11.65 26.87
C LEU A 53 -4.70 -12.61 26.53
N LEU A 54 -4.36 -12.76 25.24
CA LEU A 54 -3.20 -13.54 24.81
C LEU A 54 -1.91 -13.00 25.43
N GLN A 55 -1.67 -11.70 25.36
CA GLN A 55 -0.48 -11.07 25.92
C GLN A 55 -0.37 -11.27 27.44
N ILE A 56 -1.48 -11.14 28.17
CA ILE A 56 -1.54 -11.41 29.61
C ILE A 56 -1.26 -12.90 29.89
N GLY A 57 -1.87 -13.79 29.11
CA GLY A 57 -1.68 -15.24 29.24
C GLY A 57 -0.22 -15.66 29.05
N SER A 58 0.45 -15.10 28.04
CA SER A 58 1.88 -15.30 27.79
C SER A 58 2.74 -14.68 28.89
N SER A 59 2.46 -13.44 29.31
CA SER A 59 3.24 -12.74 30.35
C SER A 59 3.18 -13.42 31.72
N LEU A 60 2.06 -14.06 32.04
CA LEU A 60 1.88 -14.86 33.26
C LEU A 60 2.30 -16.33 33.07
N SER A 61 2.83 -16.71 31.91
CA SER A 61 3.18 -18.09 31.56
C SER A 61 2.02 -19.09 31.75
N LEU A 62 0.77 -18.64 31.60
CA LEU A 62 -0.42 -19.46 31.84
C LEU A 62 -0.52 -20.58 30.80
N PHE A 63 -0.26 -20.28 29.53
CA PHE A 63 -0.36 -21.28 28.45
C PHE A 63 0.66 -22.41 28.60
N ALA A 64 1.91 -22.07 28.94
CA ALA A 64 2.96 -23.06 29.24
C ALA A 64 2.59 -23.89 30.48
N THR A 65 2.22 -23.23 31.58
CA THR A 65 1.82 -23.88 32.84
C THR A 65 0.69 -24.88 32.64
N LEU A 66 -0.39 -24.47 31.97
CA LEU A 66 -1.54 -25.34 31.70
C LEU A 66 -1.19 -26.46 30.72
N SER A 67 -0.32 -26.20 29.73
CA SER A 67 0.09 -27.22 28.75
C SER A 67 0.95 -28.32 29.35
N SER A 68 1.75 -28.00 30.38
CA SER A 68 2.60 -28.95 31.09
C SER A 68 1.84 -29.76 32.15
N SER A 69 0.64 -29.33 32.54
CA SER A 69 -0.17 -30.05 33.52
C SER A 69 -1.02 -31.14 32.86
N PRO A 70 -0.96 -32.40 33.35
CA PRO A 70 -1.86 -33.45 32.89
C PRO A 70 -3.29 -33.27 33.43
N GLU A 71 -3.45 -32.58 34.56
CA GLU A 71 -4.73 -32.38 35.26
C GLU A 71 -5.18 -30.91 35.25
N PRO A 72 -6.48 -30.62 35.36
CA PRO A 72 -6.97 -29.25 35.54
C PRO A 72 -6.40 -28.58 36.79
N LEU A 73 -5.98 -27.31 36.66
CA LEU A 73 -5.39 -26.52 37.75
C LEU A 73 -6.41 -25.54 38.34
N SER A 74 -6.41 -25.40 39.67
CA SER A 74 -7.29 -24.46 40.35
C SER A 74 -6.80 -23.01 40.27
N VAL A 75 -7.70 -22.05 40.49
CA VAL A 75 -7.34 -20.62 40.59
C VAL A 75 -6.29 -20.37 41.68
N ASP A 76 -6.39 -21.03 42.84
CA ASP A 76 -5.44 -20.86 43.95
C ASP A 76 -4.03 -21.36 43.58
N THR A 77 -3.95 -22.50 42.89
CA THR A 77 -2.69 -23.04 42.40
C THR A 77 -2.07 -22.10 41.35
N LEU A 78 -2.87 -21.67 40.37
CA LEU A 78 -2.41 -20.74 39.33
C LEU A 78 -2.03 -19.37 39.92
N SER A 79 -2.75 -18.89 40.93
CA SER A 79 -2.43 -17.65 41.65
C SER A 79 -1.11 -17.78 42.40
N THR A 80 -0.84 -18.92 43.02
CA THR A 80 0.44 -19.19 43.70
C THR A 80 1.61 -19.18 42.70
N ILE A 81 1.43 -19.81 41.53
CA ILE A 81 2.46 -19.88 40.48
C ILE A 81 2.72 -18.51 39.87
N THR A 82 1.66 -17.82 39.46
CA THR A 82 1.75 -16.54 38.72
C THR A 82 1.95 -15.33 39.62
N LYS A 83 1.69 -15.47 40.92
CA LYS A 83 1.60 -14.38 41.92
C LYS A 83 0.50 -13.36 41.64
N ALA A 84 -0.39 -13.61 40.68
CA ALA A 84 -1.53 -12.74 40.37
C ALA A 84 -2.63 -12.88 41.43
N ALA A 85 -3.31 -11.79 41.76
CA ALA A 85 -4.39 -11.81 42.76
C ALA A 85 -5.51 -12.78 42.35
N PRO A 86 -5.98 -13.70 43.23
CA PRO A 86 -6.92 -14.76 42.86
C PRO A 86 -8.19 -14.27 42.17
N ARG A 87 -8.80 -13.20 42.69
CA ARG A 87 -10.03 -12.62 42.11
C ARG A 87 -9.82 -12.06 40.72
N LEU A 88 -8.68 -11.43 40.45
CA LEU A 88 -8.34 -10.92 39.13
C LEU A 88 -8.09 -12.09 38.17
N LEU A 89 -7.27 -13.05 38.61
CA LEU A 89 -6.90 -14.21 37.81
C LEU A 89 -8.13 -15.05 37.43
N SER A 90 -9.06 -15.29 38.35
CA SER A 90 -10.34 -15.97 38.08
C SER A 90 -11.16 -15.27 36.99
N ARG A 91 -11.18 -13.93 36.94
CA ARG A 91 -11.87 -13.19 35.87
C ARG A 91 -11.18 -13.38 34.52
N LEU A 92 -9.84 -13.29 34.49
CA LEU A 92 -9.05 -13.46 33.27
C LEU A 92 -9.18 -14.88 32.72
N LEU A 93 -9.06 -15.91 33.57
CA LEU A 93 -9.17 -17.31 33.18
C LEU A 93 -10.57 -17.64 32.63
N ARG A 94 -11.65 -17.15 33.25
CA ARG A 94 -13.00 -17.30 32.70
C ARG A 94 -13.17 -16.63 31.34
N ALA A 95 -12.60 -15.45 31.15
CA ALA A 95 -12.64 -14.78 29.85
C ALA A 95 -11.84 -15.55 28.80
N MET A 96 -10.62 -16.00 29.13
CA MET A 96 -9.79 -16.84 28.27
C MET A 96 -10.50 -18.13 27.87
N ALA A 97 -11.22 -18.77 28.81
CA ALA A 97 -12.01 -19.97 28.54
C ALA A 97 -13.18 -19.67 27.59
N ALA A 98 -13.90 -18.57 27.81
CA ALA A 98 -15.01 -18.15 26.95
C ALA A 98 -14.58 -17.81 25.52
N PHE A 99 -13.36 -17.29 25.33
CA PHE A 99 -12.77 -17.07 24.00
C PHE A 99 -12.05 -18.32 23.44
N GLY A 100 -12.11 -19.47 24.11
CA GLY A 100 -11.54 -20.73 23.64
C GLY A 100 -10.01 -20.82 23.71
N LEU A 101 -9.35 -19.95 24.46
CA LEU A 101 -7.90 -19.96 24.64
C LEU A 101 -7.43 -21.06 25.60
N ILE A 102 -8.30 -21.44 26.54
CA ILE A 102 -8.13 -22.52 27.53
C ILE A 102 -9.49 -23.21 27.76
N ASP A 103 -9.52 -24.33 28.47
CA ASP A 103 -10.77 -24.99 28.87
C ASP A 103 -11.09 -24.75 30.36
N GLN A 104 -12.38 -24.75 30.69
CA GLN A 104 -12.89 -24.69 32.07
C GLN A 104 -13.77 -25.92 32.38
N PRO A 105 -13.17 -27.07 32.76
CA PRO A 105 -13.94 -28.29 33.03
C PRO A 105 -14.83 -28.20 34.28
N HIS A 106 -14.44 -27.41 35.29
CA HIS A 106 -15.21 -27.20 36.51
C HIS A 106 -15.13 -25.73 36.98
N ALA A 107 -15.97 -25.35 37.95
CA ALA A 107 -16.21 -23.95 38.35
C ALA A 107 -14.92 -23.14 38.64
N ASP A 108 -13.90 -23.76 39.26
CA ASP A 108 -12.64 -23.10 39.64
C ASP A 108 -11.40 -23.83 39.09
N SER A 109 -11.53 -24.61 38.03
CA SER A 109 -10.42 -25.37 37.44
C SER A 109 -10.29 -25.13 35.94
N PHE A 110 -9.06 -25.05 35.45
CA PHE A 110 -8.74 -24.76 34.05
C PHE A 110 -7.71 -25.74 33.49
N SER A 111 -7.82 -26.08 32.22
CA SER A 111 -6.93 -27.04 31.53
C SER A 111 -6.53 -26.55 30.14
N ALA A 112 -5.43 -27.11 29.61
CA ALA A 112 -5.00 -26.80 28.26
C ALA A 112 -5.86 -27.49 27.19
N ASN A 113 -6.21 -26.74 26.15
CA ASN A 113 -6.79 -27.25 24.92
C ASN A 113 -5.78 -27.18 23.76
N ARG A 114 -6.23 -27.44 22.52
CA ARG A 114 -5.36 -27.36 21.34
C ARG A 114 -4.74 -25.96 21.19
N THR A 115 -5.54 -24.91 21.33
CA THR A 115 -5.10 -23.51 21.26
C THR A 115 -4.07 -23.21 22.33
N THR A 116 -4.32 -23.61 23.59
CA THR A 116 -3.37 -23.43 24.70
C THR A 116 -2.00 -24.04 24.39
N ARG A 117 -1.98 -25.25 23.84
CA ARG A 117 -0.74 -25.96 23.46
C ARG A 117 -0.03 -25.32 22.28
N THR A 118 -0.76 -24.72 21.36
CA THR A 118 -0.17 -23.92 20.29
C THR A 118 0.45 -22.64 20.87
N LEU A 119 -0.26 -21.96 21.76
CA LEU A 119 0.20 -20.71 22.39
C LEU A 119 1.38 -20.89 23.37
N SER A 120 1.64 -22.11 23.85
CA SER A 120 2.82 -22.39 24.69
C SER A 120 4.12 -22.47 23.90
N ASN A 121 4.07 -22.50 22.56
CA ASN A 121 5.25 -22.38 21.71
C ASN A 121 5.83 -20.95 21.78
N GLU A 122 7.13 -20.84 22.07
CA GLU A 122 7.82 -19.55 22.19
C GLU A 122 7.77 -18.74 20.89
N HIS A 123 7.82 -19.38 19.71
CA HIS A 123 7.68 -18.66 18.43
C HIS A 123 6.28 -18.08 18.24
N ILE A 124 5.24 -18.78 18.70
CA ILE A 124 3.86 -18.29 18.55
C ILE A 124 3.58 -17.16 19.54
N SER A 125 3.99 -17.33 20.80
CA SER A 125 3.84 -16.29 21.82
C SER A 125 4.71 -15.06 21.53
N GLY A 126 5.92 -15.25 21.01
CA GLY A 126 6.81 -14.17 20.56
C GLY A 126 6.22 -13.35 19.42
N ALA A 127 5.54 -14.00 18.47
CA ALA A 127 4.83 -13.36 17.37
C ALA A 127 3.62 -12.52 17.84
N ILE A 128 2.86 -13.03 18.82
CA ILE A 128 1.71 -12.31 19.41
C ILE A 128 2.13 -10.97 19.99
N LYS A 129 3.30 -10.92 20.64
CA LYS A 129 3.83 -9.68 21.23
C LYS A 129 3.99 -8.58 20.17
N HIS A 130 4.51 -8.91 18.98
CA HIS A 130 4.61 -7.94 17.89
C HIS A 130 3.24 -7.44 17.43
N CYS A 131 2.28 -8.36 17.23
CA CYS A 131 0.91 -7.99 16.87
C CYS A 131 0.25 -7.09 17.93
N TYR A 132 0.52 -7.33 19.22
CA TYR A 132 -0.03 -6.54 20.31
C TYR A 132 0.63 -5.15 20.42
N ASP A 133 1.96 -5.08 20.35
CA ASP A 133 2.68 -3.82 20.57
C ASP A 133 2.71 -2.91 19.34
N VAL A 134 2.56 -3.45 18.13
CA VAL A 134 2.68 -2.68 16.87
C VAL A 134 1.37 -2.68 16.09
N HIS A 135 0.86 -3.85 15.67
CA HIS A 135 -0.30 -3.89 14.78
C HIS A 135 -1.58 -3.36 15.44
N LEU A 136 -1.86 -3.77 16.69
CA LEU A 136 -3.06 -3.36 17.41
C LEU A 136 -3.16 -1.83 17.62
N PRO A 137 -2.15 -1.13 18.16
CA PRO A 137 -2.24 0.32 18.32
C PRO A 137 -2.24 1.05 16.97
N THR A 138 -1.54 0.53 15.96
CA THR A 138 -1.55 1.09 14.59
C THR A 138 -2.95 1.00 13.97
N ALA A 139 -3.60 -0.16 14.07
CA ALA A 139 -4.97 -0.35 13.61
C ALA A 139 -5.98 0.51 14.40
N TYR A 140 -5.73 0.74 15.68
CA TYR A 140 -6.59 1.56 16.54
C TYR A 140 -6.60 3.04 16.11
N VAL A 141 -5.45 3.61 15.78
CA VAL A 141 -5.36 5.03 15.35
C VAL A 141 -5.68 5.23 13.86
N PHE A 142 -5.66 4.16 13.06
CA PHE A 142 -5.82 4.22 11.61
C PHE A 142 -7.07 5.00 11.14
N PRO A 143 -8.29 4.79 11.69
CA PRO A 143 -9.46 5.56 11.27
C PRO A 143 -9.33 7.07 11.51
N ALA A 144 -8.75 7.46 12.65
CA ALA A 144 -8.54 8.86 12.98
C ALA A 144 -7.46 9.48 12.08
N TRP A 145 -6.39 8.73 11.80
CA TRP A 145 -5.34 9.16 10.88
C TRP A 145 -5.89 9.35 9.46
N LEU A 146 -6.68 8.41 8.92
CA LEU A 146 -7.32 8.56 7.61
C LEU A 146 -8.20 9.81 7.55
N LYS A 147 -8.98 10.07 8.59
CA LYS A 147 -9.82 11.27 8.67
C LYS A 147 -8.99 12.55 8.65
N GLU A 148 -7.89 12.60 9.40
CA GLU A 148 -6.96 13.75 9.40
C GLU A 148 -6.31 13.95 8.03
N LYS A 149 -6.02 12.85 7.33
CA LYS A 149 -5.48 12.85 5.97
C LYS A 149 -6.55 12.93 4.91
N MET A 150 -7.80 13.21 5.25
CA MET A 150 -8.92 13.33 4.29
C MET A 150 -9.01 12.14 3.32
N TYR A 151 -8.74 10.93 3.84
CA TYR A 151 -8.76 9.66 3.10
C TYR A 151 -7.87 9.65 1.86
N GLN A 152 -6.73 10.33 1.93
CA GLN A 152 -5.72 10.35 0.88
C GLN A 152 -4.79 9.14 0.95
N ASN A 153 -4.20 8.79 -0.20
CA ASN A 153 -3.24 7.70 -0.31
C ASN A 153 -2.04 7.92 0.63
N ILE A 154 -1.51 6.83 1.15
CA ILE A 154 -0.22 6.84 1.83
C ILE A 154 0.87 6.92 0.76
N THR A 155 1.61 8.03 0.73
CA THR A 155 2.66 8.29 -0.27
C THR A 155 4.06 8.32 0.34
N SER A 156 4.18 8.12 1.66
CA SER A 156 5.46 8.17 2.36
C SER A 156 5.49 7.22 3.56
N ASN A 157 6.60 6.51 3.71
CA ASN A 157 6.89 5.71 4.91
C ASN A 157 7.33 6.55 6.13
N LYS A 158 7.28 7.88 6.04
CA LYS A 158 7.61 8.82 7.13
C LYS A 158 6.38 9.43 7.82
N ASP A 159 5.20 9.15 7.29
CA ASP A 159 3.93 9.64 7.82
C ASP A 159 2.89 8.54 7.66
N LEU A 160 2.73 7.75 8.72
CA LEU A 160 1.92 6.55 8.75
C LEU A 160 1.10 6.52 10.04
N PRO A 161 -0.02 5.78 10.08
CA PRO A 161 -0.69 5.43 11.32
C PRO A 161 0.28 4.88 12.39
N PHE A 162 1.32 4.16 11.98
CA PHE A 162 2.41 3.68 12.86
C PHE A 162 3.05 4.79 13.71
N HIS A 163 3.40 5.92 13.08
CA HIS A 163 4.06 7.04 13.76
C HIS A 163 3.17 7.65 14.83
N LYS A 164 1.86 7.74 14.54
CA LYS A 164 0.85 8.23 15.48
C LYS A 164 0.60 7.25 16.63
N ALA A 165 0.58 5.95 16.33
CA ALA A 165 0.35 4.91 17.31
C ALA A 165 1.50 4.78 18.32
N LEU A 166 2.74 4.86 17.84
CA LEU A 166 3.94 4.62 18.65
C LEU A 166 4.65 5.91 19.08
N ASP A 167 4.05 7.06 18.82
CA ASP A 167 4.57 8.39 19.14
C ASP A 167 6.04 8.55 18.75
N THR A 168 6.33 8.30 17.47
CA THR A 168 7.70 8.28 16.93
C THR A 168 7.82 9.11 15.66
N LYS A 169 9.03 9.63 15.43
CA LYS A 169 9.44 10.29 14.18
C LYS A 169 10.38 9.43 13.33
N LEU A 170 10.82 8.30 13.86
CA LEU A 170 11.65 7.34 13.15
C LEU A 170 10.79 6.59 12.14
N THR A 171 11.36 6.29 10.97
CA THR A 171 10.72 5.36 10.03
C THR A 171 10.58 3.97 10.68
N PRO A 172 9.68 3.10 10.18
CA PRO A 172 9.42 1.81 10.80
C PRO A 172 10.67 0.96 11.04
N PHE A 173 11.56 0.83 10.04
CA PHE A 173 12.80 0.06 10.19
C PHE A 173 13.82 0.71 11.14
N GLU A 174 13.92 2.04 11.16
CA GLU A 174 14.76 2.76 12.13
C GLU A 174 14.24 2.58 13.56
N TRP A 175 12.92 2.64 13.74
CA TRP A 175 12.28 2.39 15.02
C TRP A 175 12.50 0.96 15.48
N MET A 176 12.34 -0.03 14.59
CA MET A 176 12.60 -1.44 14.91
C MET A 176 14.05 -1.69 15.33
N LYS A 177 15.02 -1.02 14.68
CA LYS A 177 16.44 -1.08 15.08
C LYS A 177 16.68 -0.50 16.48
N ALA A 178 15.93 0.54 16.86
CA ALA A 178 16.00 1.13 18.18
C ALA A 178 15.30 0.30 19.27
N HIS A 179 14.49 -0.70 18.89
CA HIS A 179 13.70 -1.56 19.78
C HIS A 179 14.02 -3.05 19.55
N PRO A 180 15.21 -3.52 20.01
CA PRO A 180 15.69 -4.87 19.72
C PRO A 180 14.77 -5.98 20.26
N GLU A 181 14.00 -5.72 21.31
CA GLU A 181 12.97 -6.64 21.80
C GLU A 181 11.82 -6.82 20.81
N GLN A 182 11.45 -5.77 20.07
CA GLN A 182 10.47 -5.86 19.00
C GLN A 182 11.04 -6.56 17.78
N MET A 183 12.33 -6.33 17.47
CA MET A 183 13.02 -7.07 16.41
C MET A 183 13.02 -8.57 16.68
N LYS A 184 13.25 -8.99 17.94
CA LYS A 184 13.12 -10.39 18.34
C LYS A 184 11.69 -10.91 18.12
N SER A 185 10.68 -10.14 18.54
CA SER A 185 9.26 -10.50 18.35
C SER A 185 8.86 -10.62 16.87
N LEU A 186 9.30 -9.70 16.02
CA LEU A 186 9.11 -9.78 14.57
C LEU A 186 9.83 -11.00 13.99
N GLY A 187 11.04 -11.30 14.44
CA GLY A 187 11.78 -12.50 14.04
C GLY A 187 11.00 -13.79 14.31
N HIS A 188 10.21 -13.84 15.39
CA HIS A 188 9.31 -14.98 15.64
C HIS A 188 8.15 -15.06 14.64
N VAL A 189 7.61 -13.91 14.17
CA VAL A 189 6.61 -13.86 13.08
C VAL A 189 7.24 -14.40 11.79
N MET A 190 8.44 -13.91 11.43
CA MET A 190 9.16 -14.30 10.21
C MET A 190 9.56 -15.78 10.21
N ALA A 191 9.83 -16.36 11.39
CA ALA A 191 10.18 -17.77 11.54
C ALA A 191 8.99 -18.74 11.44
N MET A 192 7.74 -18.24 11.41
CA MET A 192 6.57 -19.10 11.25
C MET A 192 6.59 -19.77 9.87
N GLN A 193 6.84 -21.08 9.85
CA GLN A 193 6.83 -21.86 8.62
C GLN A 193 5.43 -21.93 8.02
N ARG A 194 5.32 -21.64 6.71
CA ARG A 194 4.13 -21.93 5.93
C ARG A 194 4.13 -23.40 5.50
N GLU A 195 2.94 -23.96 5.28
CA GLU A 195 2.75 -25.39 4.97
C GLU A 195 3.43 -25.82 3.65
N SER A 196 3.68 -24.88 2.73
CA SER A 196 4.28 -25.14 1.42
C SER A 196 5.59 -24.36 1.20
N SER A 197 6.58 -25.02 0.57
CA SER A 197 7.84 -24.40 0.13
C SER A 197 7.75 -24.02 -1.34
N TRP A 198 8.26 -22.85 -1.68
CA TRP A 198 8.32 -22.38 -3.08
C TRP A 198 9.04 -23.35 -4.00
N THR A 199 10.01 -24.09 -3.45
CA THR A 199 10.81 -25.08 -4.18
C THR A 199 9.99 -26.27 -4.67
N ASP A 200 8.83 -26.54 -4.08
CA ASP A 200 7.94 -27.63 -4.50
C ASP A 200 7.06 -27.26 -5.71
N SER A 201 6.85 -25.96 -5.96
CA SER A 201 5.92 -25.49 -6.98
C SER A 201 6.59 -24.72 -8.11
N PHE A 202 7.74 -24.10 -7.84
CA PHE A 202 8.55 -23.48 -8.88
C PHE A 202 9.42 -24.54 -9.57
N PRO A 203 9.46 -24.59 -10.92
CA PRO A 203 10.18 -25.62 -11.64
C PRO A 203 11.70 -25.35 -11.67
N VAL A 204 12.35 -25.40 -10.51
CA VAL A 204 13.76 -25.02 -10.31
C VAL A 204 14.68 -25.73 -11.30
N GLU A 205 14.62 -27.07 -11.40
CA GLU A 205 15.51 -27.84 -12.29
C GLU A 205 15.35 -27.46 -13.75
N LYS A 206 14.10 -27.26 -14.20
CA LYS A 206 13.81 -26.82 -15.58
C LYS A 206 14.38 -25.42 -15.83
N GLU A 207 14.29 -24.53 -14.85
CA GLU A 207 14.81 -23.18 -14.96
C GLU A 207 16.33 -23.13 -14.94
N ILE A 208 16.98 -23.93 -14.08
CA ILE A 208 18.44 -24.13 -14.08
C ILE A 208 18.88 -24.55 -15.48
N GLY A 209 18.27 -25.60 -16.03
CA GLY A 209 18.56 -26.06 -17.38
C GLY A 209 20.05 -26.34 -17.60
N GLU A 210 20.64 -25.65 -18.57
CA GLU A 210 22.07 -25.76 -18.92
C GLU A 210 22.95 -24.69 -18.25
N PHE A 211 22.41 -23.92 -17.30
CA PHE A 211 23.15 -22.86 -16.64
C PHE A 211 24.44 -23.40 -15.99
N GLN A 212 25.57 -22.83 -16.39
CA GLN A 212 26.87 -23.15 -15.82
C GLN A 212 27.42 -21.93 -15.06
N PRO A 213 27.51 -21.99 -13.73
CA PRO A 213 28.02 -20.87 -12.97
C PRO A 213 29.52 -20.65 -13.21
N THR A 214 29.91 -19.38 -13.21
CA THR A 214 31.30 -18.93 -13.22
C THR A 214 31.77 -18.70 -11.78
N LEU A 215 33.05 -18.32 -11.59
CA LEU A 215 33.58 -17.98 -10.26
C LEU A 215 32.85 -16.79 -9.61
N ASP A 216 32.36 -15.86 -10.41
CA ASP A 216 31.70 -14.63 -9.95
C ASP A 216 30.17 -14.75 -9.89
N SER A 217 29.61 -15.90 -10.29
CA SER A 217 28.17 -16.14 -10.32
C SER A 217 27.69 -17.08 -9.22
N ALA A 218 26.38 -17.05 -8.99
CA ALA A 218 25.71 -17.83 -7.97
C ALA A 218 24.52 -18.57 -8.58
N ILE A 219 24.19 -19.74 -8.02
CA ILE A 219 22.94 -20.42 -8.41
C ILE A 219 21.73 -19.71 -7.78
N LEU A 220 21.90 -19.17 -6.58
CA LEU A 220 20.85 -18.43 -5.87
C LEU A 220 21.48 -17.29 -5.09
N VAL A 221 20.90 -16.09 -5.25
CA VAL A 221 21.10 -14.94 -4.37
C VAL A 221 19.76 -14.66 -3.71
N ASP A 222 19.65 -14.97 -2.42
CA ASP A 222 18.50 -14.71 -1.56
C ASP A 222 18.61 -13.28 -1.01
N VAL A 223 18.00 -12.31 -1.71
CA VAL A 223 18.12 -10.87 -1.45
C VAL A 223 17.16 -10.48 -0.32
N GLY A 224 17.70 -9.99 0.80
CA GLY A 224 16.93 -9.80 2.03
C GLY A 224 16.53 -11.13 2.68
N GLY A 225 17.36 -12.16 2.54
CA GLY A 225 17.03 -13.53 2.93
C GLY A 225 17.02 -13.80 4.44
N GLY A 226 17.27 -12.77 5.27
CA GLY A 226 17.24 -12.87 6.73
C GLY A 226 18.20 -13.93 7.28
N PHE A 227 17.65 -14.95 7.92
CA PHE A 227 18.43 -16.06 8.51
C PHE A 227 18.62 -17.24 7.55
N GLY A 228 18.29 -17.08 6.27
CA GLY A 228 18.61 -18.03 5.21
C GLY A 228 17.72 -19.28 5.15
N GLN A 229 16.50 -19.23 5.71
CA GLN A 229 15.58 -20.38 5.71
C GLN A 229 15.23 -20.84 4.28
N GLN A 230 15.10 -19.90 3.34
CA GLN A 230 14.75 -20.21 1.95
C GLN A 230 15.96 -20.75 1.18
N ALA A 231 17.12 -20.11 1.33
CA ALA A 231 18.39 -20.64 0.86
C ALA A 231 18.67 -22.07 1.37
N LEU A 232 18.37 -22.38 2.64
CA LEU A 232 18.49 -23.71 3.21
C LEU A 232 17.54 -24.72 2.55
N SER A 233 16.25 -24.36 2.42
CA SER A 233 15.27 -25.21 1.72
C SER A 233 15.68 -25.47 0.26
N PHE A 234 16.30 -24.49 -0.40
CA PHE A 234 16.82 -24.64 -1.74
C PHE A 234 18.04 -25.57 -1.77
N SER A 235 19.03 -25.32 -0.90
CA SER A 235 20.28 -26.09 -0.82
C SER A 235 20.02 -27.57 -0.48
N GLN A 236 19.06 -27.86 0.40
CA GLN A 236 18.67 -29.24 0.74
C GLN A 236 18.13 -30.04 -0.45
N LYS A 237 17.45 -29.40 -1.41
CA LYS A 237 16.87 -30.05 -2.58
C LYS A 237 17.77 -29.99 -3.81
N TYR A 238 18.50 -28.89 -3.97
CA TYR A 238 19.21 -28.55 -5.21
C TYR A 238 20.69 -28.25 -5.01
N GLY A 239 21.25 -28.42 -3.81
CA GLY A 239 22.66 -28.13 -3.50
C GLY A 239 23.66 -29.07 -4.17
N SER A 240 23.21 -30.12 -4.88
CA SER A 240 24.04 -30.91 -5.78
C SER A 240 24.35 -30.19 -7.10
N ASN A 241 23.56 -29.17 -7.47
CA ASN A 241 23.82 -28.36 -8.65
C ASN A 241 25.05 -27.46 -8.42
N PRO A 242 25.86 -27.22 -9.46
CA PRO A 242 26.99 -26.32 -9.35
C PRO A 242 26.52 -24.89 -9.05
N GLY A 243 27.33 -24.14 -8.32
CA GLY A 243 27.12 -22.71 -8.02
C GLY A 243 26.86 -22.42 -6.55
N THR A 244 27.28 -21.23 -6.12
CA THR A 244 27.16 -20.80 -4.72
C THR A 244 25.73 -20.40 -4.40
N VAL A 245 25.25 -20.76 -3.22
CA VAL A 245 24.02 -20.22 -2.63
C VAL A 245 24.41 -19.10 -1.67
N ILE A 246 23.91 -17.89 -1.94
CA ILE A 246 24.25 -16.68 -1.20
C ILE A 246 22.99 -16.13 -0.54
N VAL A 247 23.09 -15.76 0.74
CA VAL A 247 22.06 -14.99 1.46
C VAL A 247 22.60 -13.59 1.69
N GLN A 248 21.84 -12.59 1.26
CA GLN A 248 22.18 -11.18 1.38
C GLN A 248 21.25 -10.49 2.37
N ASP A 249 21.81 -9.75 3.31
CA ASP A 249 21.05 -8.92 4.25
C ASP A 249 21.95 -7.81 4.83
N ILE A 250 21.37 -6.90 5.61
CA ILE A 250 22.11 -5.83 6.28
C ILE A 250 23.00 -6.39 7.42
N PRO A 251 24.11 -5.70 7.79
CA PRO A 251 25.04 -6.20 8.80
C PRO A 251 24.40 -6.54 10.15
N ALA A 252 23.39 -5.78 10.55
CA ALA A 252 22.69 -5.99 11.82
C ALA A 252 21.94 -7.34 11.87
N THR A 253 21.34 -7.76 10.76
CA THR A 253 20.67 -9.07 10.64
C THR A 253 21.70 -10.20 10.62
N LEU A 254 22.73 -10.05 9.78
CA LEU A 254 23.75 -11.08 9.59
C LEU A 254 24.61 -11.35 10.83
N ALA A 255 24.76 -10.36 11.72
CA ALA A 255 25.43 -10.55 13.01
C ALA A 255 24.80 -11.66 13.87
N SER A 256 23.53 -12.00 13.64
CA SER A 256 22.81 -13.08 14.33
C SER A 256 22.47 -14.26 13.40
N ALA A 257 23.04 -14.31 12.20
CA ALA A 257 22.78 -15.39 11.25
C ALA A 257 23.39 -16.73 11.72
N PRO A 258 22.68 -17.85 11.52
CA PRO A 258 23.22 -19.16 11.85
C PRO A 258 24.31 -19.57 10.84
N GLU A 259 25.24 -20.43 11.26
CA GLU A 259 26.15 -21.11 10.32
C GLU A 259 25.39 -22.20 9.56
N LEU A 260 25.31 -22.08 8.24
CA LEU A 260 24.62 -23.04 7.38
C LEU A 260 25.59 -23.62 6.34
N PRO A 261 25.86 -24.94 6.36
CA PRO A 261 26.77 -25.57 5.40
C PRO A 261 26.33 -25.35 3.95
N GLY A 262 27.26 -24.93 3.09
CA GLY A 262 27.00 -24.69 1.66
C GLY A 262 26.27 -23.39 1.34
N ILE A 263 26.08 -22.52 2.32
CA ILE A 263 25.45 -21.20 2.16
C ILE A 263 26.43 -20.12 2.61
N VAL A 264 26.57 -19.08 1.78
CA VAL A 264 27.42 -17.92 2.06
C VAL A 264 26.53 -16.75 2.46
N PHE A 265 26.74 -16.21 3.67
CA PHE A 265 26.11 -14.95 4.06
C PHE A 265 26.98 -13.77 3.61
N GLN A 266 26.37 -12.78 2.97
CA GLN A 266 27.03 -11.61 2.41
C GLN A 266 26.30 -10.33 2.81
N GLU A 267 27.01 -9.36 3.37
CA GLU A 267 26.43 -8.05 3.66
C GLU A 267 26.05 -7.32 2.36
N HIS A 268 24.79 -6.90 2.26
CA HIS A 268 24.31 -6.13 1.13
C HIS A 268 23.07 -5.30 1.51
N ASP A 269 23.07 -4.04 1.07
CA ASP A 269 21.89 -3.19 1.06
C ASP A 269 21.29 -3.24 -0.35
N PHE A 270 20.09 -3.79 -0.49
CA PHE A 270 19.40 -3.96 -1.77
C PHE A 270 19.02 -2.63 -2.46
N PHE A 271 19.20 -1.49 -1.79
CA PHE A 271 19.12 -0.17 -2.40
C PHE A 271 20.42 0.29 -3.07
N THR A 272 21.49 -0.50 -2.95
CA THR A 272 22.79 -0.31 -3.61
C THR A 272 22.98 -1.31 -4.74
N GLU A 273 23.94 -1.08 -5.63
CA GLU A 273 24.15 -1.97 -6.79
C GLU A 273 24.46 -3.41 -6.38
N GLN A 274 23.78 -4.36 -7.04
CA GLN A 274 23.97 -5.79 -6.76
C GLN A 274 25.40 -6.23 -7.10
N GLN A 275 26.06 -6.84 -6.10
CA GLN A 275 27.47 -7.20 -6.13
C GLN A 275 27.72 -8.53 -6.84
N VAL A 276 26.83 -9.51 -6.67
CA VAL A 276 26.94 -10.83 -7.32
C VAL A 276 26.48 -10.67 -8.76
N LYS A 277 27.28 -11.08 -9.73
CA LYS A 277 26.98 -10.92 -11.16
C LYS A 277 26.50 -12.24 -11.76
N GLU A 278 25.61 -12.13 -12.73
CA GLU A 278 25.13 -13.24 -13.56
C GLU A 278 24.58 -14.43 -12.75
N ALA A 279 24.04 -14.18 -11.55
CA ALA A 279 23.42 -15.23 -10.77
C ALA A 279 22.19 -15.81 -11.49
N LYS A 280 21.94 -17.12 -11.33
CA LYS A 280 20.78 -17.74 -11.97
C LYS A 280 19.47 -17.21 -11.43
N PHE A 281 19.34 -17.15 -10.10
CA PHE A 281 18.17 -16.61 -9.43
C PHE A 281 18.57 -15.46 -8.50
N TYR A 282 18.01 -14.28 -8.73
CA TYR A 282 17.89 -13.22 -7.72
C TYR A 282 16.51 -13.36 -7.09
N TYR A 283 16.45 -13.89 -5.89
CA TYR A 283 15.23 -14.26 -5.20
C TYR A 283 14.86 -13.20 -4.16
N LEU A 284 13.64 -12.67 -4.23
CA LEU A 284 13.09 -11.72 -3.27
C LEU A 284 11.80 -12.31 -2.71
N ARG A 285 11.76 -12.52 -1.39
CA ARG A 285 10.57 -13.01 -0.70
C ARG A 285 10.19 -12.07 0.43
N HIS A 286 8.96 -11.55 0.43
CA HIS A 286 8.50 -10.61 1.46
C HIS A 286 9.45 -9.42 1.64
N ILE A 287 9.88 -8.88 0.51
CA ILE A 287 10.69 -7.67 0.41
C ILE A 287 9.84 -6.56 -0.19
N LEU A 288 9.30 -6.74 -1.39
CA LEU A 288 8.63 -5.68 -2.13
C LEU A 288 7.32 -5.24 -1.47
N HIS A 289 6.69 -6.11 -0.67
CA HIS A 289 5.47 -5.75 0.04
C HIS A 289 5.69 -4.73 1.18
N ASP A 290 6.93 -4.57 1.65
CA ASP A 290 7.28 -3.61 2.72
C ASP A 290 7.43 -2.18 2.19
N TRP A 291 7.50 -2.01 0.87
CA TRP A 291 7.92 -0.77 0.23
C TRP A 291 6.86 -0.22 -0.72
N SER A 292 6.88 1.10 -0.94
CA SER A 292 6.07 1.74 -1.97
C SER A 292 6.50 1.31 -3.38
N ASP A 293 5.67 1.60 -4.38
CA ASP A 293 5.96 1.23 -5.77
C ASP A 293 7.26 1.85 -6.28
N GLU A 294 7.55 3.11 -5.93
CA GLU A 294 8.78 3.80 -6.32
C GLU A 294 10.01 3.13 -5.74
N GLU A 295 9.93 2.71 -4.48
CA GLU A 295 11.01 2.01 -3.78
C GLU A 295 11.21 0.59 -4.34
N CYS A 296 10.13 -0.13 -4.66
CA CYS A 296 10.19 -1.41 -5.37
C CYS A 296 10.93 -1.29 -6.70
N ILE A 297 10.60 -0.27 -7.50
CA ILE A 297 11.28 0.02 -8.77
C ILE A 297 12.76 0.32 -8.53
N ARG A 298 13.08 1.08 -7.48
CA ARG A 298 14.46 1.40 -7.11
C ARG A 298 15.27 0.16 -6.77
N ILE A 299 14.71 -0.75 -5.97
CA ILE A 299 15.34 -2.04 -5.62
C ILE A 299 15.60 -2.88 -6.87
N LEU A 300 14.59 -3.07 -7.71
CA LEU A 300 14.72 -3.89 -8.92
C LEU A 300 15.76 -3.31 -9.89
N LYS A 301 15.83 -1.99 -10.05
CA LYS A 301 16.85 -1.31 -10.85
C LYS A 301 18.28 -1.49 -10.35
N LYS A 302 18.48 -1.86 -9.08
CA LYS A 302 19.80 -2.19 -8.54
C LYS A 302 20.24 -3.63 -8.83
N ILE A 303 19.29 -4.52 -9.08
CA ILE A 303 19.55 -5.92 -9.44
C ILE A 303 19.78 -6.06 -10.95
N ILE A 304 19.02 -5.36 -11.78
CA ILE A 304 19.04 -5.52 -13.25
C ILE A 304 20.45 -5.41 -13.87
N PRO A 305 21.32 -4.44 -13.51
CA PRO A 305 22.67 -4.35 -14.08
C PRO A 305 23.59 -5.53 -13.74
N ALA A 306 23.23 -6.36 -12.76
CA ALA A 306 23.96 -7.57 -12.40
C ALA A 306 23.42 -8.82 -13.11
N MET A 307 22.35 -8.73 -13.87
CA MET A 307 21.74 -9.88 -14.54
C MET A 307 22.51 -10.26 -15.82
N GLY A 308 22.80 -11.56 -15.95
CA GLY A 308 23.21 -12.16 -17.22
C GLY A 308 21.99 -12.60 -18.04
N ILE A 309 22.24 -13.10 -19.26
CA ILE A 309 21.16 -13.53 -20.18
C ILE A 309 20.29 -14.66 -19.60
N GLU A 310 20.90 -15.52 -18.78
CA GLU A 310 20.22 -16.65 -18.13
C GLU A 310 19.64 -16.32 -16.75
N SER A 311 19.94 -15.14 -16.21
CA SER A 311 19.46 -14.71 -14.88
C SER A 311 17.95 -14.53 -14.87
N ARG A 312 17.34 -14.81 -13.71
CA ARG A 312 15.92 -14.60 -13.42
C ARG A 312 15.78 -13.84 -12.12
N VAL A 313 14.91 -12.84 -12.11
CA VAL A 313 14.40 -12.27 -10.85
C VAL A 313 13.18 -13.07 -10.46
N VAL A 314 13.19 -13.60 -9.24
CA VAL A 314 12.12 -14.44 -8.72
C VAL A 314 11.49 -13.73 -7.53
N ILE A 315 10.25 -13.30 -7.71
CA ILE A 315 9.50 -12.52 -6.71
C ILE A 315 8.47 -13.45 -6.05
N ASP A 316 8.60 -13.64 -4.75
CA ASP A 316 7.80 -14.53 -3.92
C ASP A 316 7.02 -13.70 -2.89
N GLU A 317 5.88 -13.19 -3.32
CA GLU A 317 5.09 -12.16 -2.61
C GLU A 317 3.61 -12.41 -2.76
N VAL A 318 2.75 -12.07 -1.80
CA VAL A 318 1.31 -12.31 -1.96
C VAL A 318 0.78 -11.60 -3.21
N VAL A 319 0.00 -12.33 -4.01
CA VAL A 319 -0.69 -11.76 -5.16
C VAL A 319 -2.18 -11.66 -4.84
N LEU A 320 -2.67 -10.44 -4.79
CA LEU A 320 -4.08 -10.18 -4.53
C LEU A 320 -4.93 -10.70 -5.70
N SER A 321 -5.99 -11.43 -5.35
CA SER A 321 -7.02 -11.84 -6.30
C SER A 321 -7.98 -10.67 -6.56
N ASP A 322 -8.32 -10.44 -7.82
CA ASP A 322 -9.31 -9.42 -8.22
C ASP A 322 -10.73 -9.78 -7.73
N GLU A 323 -10.97 -11.05 -7.42
CA GLU A 323 -12.25 -11.55 -6.90
C GLU A 323 -12.06 -12.45 -5.67
N LYS A 324 -12.99 -12.36 -4.71
CA LYS A 324 -13.03 -13.23 -3.51
C LYS A 324 -11.69 -13.29 -2.76
N LEU A 325 -11.12 -12.13 -2.48
CA LEU A 325 -9.87 -12.00 -1.74
C LEU A 325 -9.98 -12.67 -0.35
N PRO A 326 -9.09 -13.63 -0.01
CA PRO A 326 -9.04 -14.20 1.33
C PRO A 326 -8.76 -13.13 2.37
N TRP A 327 -9.43 -13.20 3.53
CA TRP A 327 -9.30 -12.20 4.58
C TRP A 327 -7.86 -12.07 5.12
N GLN A 328 -7.06 -13.14 5.05
CA GLN A 328 -5.65 -13.13 5.45
C GLN A 328 -4.82 -12.22 4.54
N ALA A 329 -5.06 -12.27 3.23
CA ALA A 329 -4.37 -11.42 2.26
C ALA A 329 -4.81 -9.96 2.43
N ALA A 330 -6.10 -9.70 2.65
CA ALA A 330 -6.61 -8.36 2.95
C ALA A 330 -6.04 -7.79 4.27
N TYR A 331 -5.91 -8.63 5.29
CA TYR A 331 -5.30 -8.25 6.56
C TYR A 331 -3.81 -7.91 6.38
N MET A 332 -3.07 -8.72 5.61
CA MET A 332 -1.66 -8.48 5.33
C MET A 332 -1.47 -7.15 4.58
N ASP A 333 -2.24 -6.94 3.51
CA ASP A 333 -2.22 -5.71 2.72
C ASP A 333 -2.38 -4.45 3.57
N LEU A 334 -3.47 -4.38 4.34
CA LEU A 334 -3.72 -3.24 5.22
C LEU A 334 -2.63 -3.09 6.28
N THR A 335 -2.09 -4.19 6.81
CA THR A 335 -1.03 -4.14 7.83
C THR A 335 0.26 -3.56 7.25
N MET A 336 0.68 -4.00 6.06
CA MET A 336 1.87 -3.47 5.37
C MET A 336 1.69 -1.99 5.01
N MET A 337 0.50 -1.62 4.52
CA MET A 337 0.17 -0.23 4.19
C MET A 337 0.27 0.69 5.41
N ILE A 338 -0.37 0.36 6.53
CA ILE A 338 -0.44 1.26 7.69
C ILE A 338 0.83 1.23 8.56
N SER A 339 1.61 0.15 8.48
CA SER A 339 2.80 -0.04 9.32
C SER A 339 4.09 0.35 8.61
N LEU A 340 4.19 0.11 7.30
CA LEU A 340 5.42 0.28 6.52
C LEU A 340 5.27 1.26 5.34
N GLY A 341 4.04 1.56 4.91
CA GLY A 341 3.79 2.33 3.69
C GLY A 341 3.97 1.52 2.40
N GLY A 342 4.09 0.19 2.52
CA GLY A 342 4.05 -0.76 1.43
C GLY A 342 2.64 -1.28 1.17
N GLY A 343 2.51 -2.51 0.69
CA GLY A 343 1.23 -3.13 0.38
C GLY A 343 1.37 -4.40 -0.43
N GLU A 344 0.32 -5.22 -0.36
CA GLU A 344 0.19 -6.36 -1.25
C GLU A 344 -0.39 -5.90 -2.58
N ARG A 345 -0.08 -6.62 -3.67
CA ARG A 345 -0.37 -6.13 -5.03
C ARG A 345 -1.05 -7.20 -5.87
N THR A 346 -1.97 -6.74 -6.72
CA THR A 346 -2.63 -7.54 -7.74
C THR A 346 -1.65 -7.97 -8.84
N ARG A 347 -2.12 -8.79 -9.78
CA ARG A 347 -1.35 -9.11 -10.98
C ARG A 347 -0.86 -7.86 -11.70
N LYS A 348 -1.79 -6.94 -11.96
CA LYS A 348 -1.61 -5.78 -12.81
C LYS A 348 -0.68 -4.72 -12.21
N GLU A 349 -0.77 -4.50 -10.90
CA GLU A 349 0.11 -3.55 -10.19
C GLU A 349 1.59 -4.00 -10.25
N TYR A 350 1.85 -5.28 -10.04
CA TYR A 350 3.19 -5.82 -10.24
C TYR A 350 3.66 -5.74 -11.70
N GLU A 351 2.78 -5.93 -12.69
CA GLU A 351 3.14 -5.73 -14.11
C GLU A 351 3.60 -4.30 -14.38
N ILE A 352 2.94 -3.30 -13.78
CA ILE A 352 3.32 -1.88 -13.88
C ILE A 352 4.70 -1.64 -13.25
N ILE A 353 4.95 -2.14 -12.04
CA ILE A 353 6.24 -2.01 -11.34
C ILE A 353 7.37 -2.66 -12.14
N LEU A 354 7.14 -3.86 -12.65
CA LEU A 354 8.14 -4.59 -13.42
C LEU A 354 8.44 -3.89 -14.74
N GLU A 355 7.42 -3.45 -15.47
CA GLU A 355 7.61 -2.70 -16.70
C GLU A 355 8.39 -1.39 -16.46
N ALA A 356 8.05 -0.63 -15.41
CA ALA A 356 8.76 0.59 -15.04
C ALA A 356 10.22 0.34 -14.59
N SER A 357 10.52 -0.88 -14.14
CA SER A 357 11.87 -1.34 -13.82
C SER A 357 12.65 -1.79 -15.05
N GLY A 358 11.98 -2.09 -16.16
CA GLY A 358 12.58 -2.69 -17.36
C GLY A 358 12.58 -4.21 -17.34
N LEU A 359 11.66 -4.83 -16.60
CA LEU A 359 11.44 -6.28 -16.52
C LEU A 359 10.08 -6.65 -17.16
N GLU A 360 9.94 -7.90 -17.57
CA GLU A 360 8.67 -8.51 -17.98
C GLU A 360 8.39 -9.81 -17.20
N ILE A 361 7.12 -10.11 -16.95
CA ILE A 361 6.71 -11.36 -16.29
C ILE A 361 6.74 -12.50 -17.32
N LEU A 362 7.51 -13.54 -17.04
CA LEU A 362 7.49 -14.77 -17.83
C LEU A 362 6.37 -15.71 -17.39
N GLN A 363 6.26 -15.95 -16.09
CA GLN A 363 5.32 -16.93 -15.55
C GLN A 363 5.00 -16.66 -14.09
N ILE A 364 3.78 -17.06 -13.68
CA ILE A 364 3.31 -17.03 -12.30
C ILE A 364 3.07 -18.48 -11.84
N HIS A 365 3.62 -18.86 -10.68
CA HIS A 365 3.54 -20.19 -10.07
C HIS A 365 2.91 -20.10 -8.67
N PRO A 366 1.59 -20.26 -8.53
CA PRO A 366 0.94 -20.25 -7.23
C PRO A 366 1.24 -21.50 -6.39
N TYR A 367 1.41 -21.38 -5.07
CA TYR A 367 1.67 -22.53 -4.19
C TYR A 367 1.07 -22.50 -2.77
N ASP A 368 0.44 -21.40 -2.36
CA ASP A 368 -0.25 -21.29 -1.07
C ASP A 368 -1.71 -20.90 -1.31
N ALA A 369 -2.65 -21.85 -1.30
CA ALA A 369 -4.05 -21.57 -1.63
C ALA A 369 -4.71 -20.45 -0.80
N LYS A 370 -4.14 -20.03 0.35
CA LYS A 370 -4.63 -18.91 1.16
C LYS A 370 -4.03 -17.56 0.77
N MET A 371 -2.84 -17.53 0.17
CA MET A 371 -2.04 -16.31 -0.07
C MET A 371 -1.23 -16.32 -1.39
N GLN A 372 -1.61 -17.18 -2.34
CA GLN A 372 -0.77 -17.72 -3.43
C GLN A 372 0.22 -16.74 -4.07
N SER A 373 1.46 -17.22 -4.29
CA SER A 373 2.32 -16.63 -5.33
C SER A 373 3.59 -17.38 -5.68
N LYS A 374 4.11 -17.10 -6.88
CA LYS A 374 5.53 -16.87 -7.20
C LYS A 374 5.57 -16.25 -8.59
N ARG A 375 6.44 -15.30 -8.87
CA ARG A 375 6.62 -14.72 -10.22
C ARG A 375 8.06 -14.86 -10.66
N ARG A 376 8.23 -15.13 -11.95
CA ARG A 376 9.52 -15.10 -12.62
C ARG A 376 9.51 -13.92 -13.58
N ALA A 377 10.51 -13.05 -13.49
CA ALA A 377 10.70 -11.92 -14.37
C ALA A 377 12.10 -11.89 -15.00
N VAL A 378 12.22 -11.25 -16.16
CA VAL A 378 13.47 -11.03 -16.91
C VAL A 378 13.54 -9.61 -17.46
N PRO A 379 14.74 -9.06 -17.74
CA PRO A 379 14.87 -7.78 -18.41
C PRO A 379 14.15 -7.77 -19.76
N LYS A 380 13.37 -6.72 -20.01
CA LYS A 380 12.74 -6.46 -21.31
C LYS A 380 13.84 -6.30 -22.35
N ALA A 381 13.72 -7.00 -23.47
CA ALA A 381 14.70 -6.98 -24.56
C ALA A 381 14.74 -5.61 -25.28
N SER A 382 15.30 -4.59 -24.63
CA SER A 382 15.71 -3.31 -25.24
C SER A 382 16.41 -2.38 -24.22
N ALA A 383 17.61 -2.77 -23.75
CA ALA A 383 18.55 -1.83 -23.11
C ALA A 383 20.02 -2.30 -23.11
N ALA A 384 20.32 -3.52 -23.58
CA ALA A 384 21.69 -3.93 -23.88
C ALA A 384 21.97 -3.60 -25.36
N GLY A 385 22.46 -2.39 -25.62
CA GLY A 385 23.33 -2.18 -26.77
C GLY A 385 24.54 -3.12 -26.63
N TRP A 386 25.15 -3.46 -27.77
CA TRP A 386 26.31 -4.36 -27.93
C TRP A 386 25.99 -5.86 -28.06
N PHE A 387 25.50 -6.26 -29.24
CA PHE A 387 26.21 -7.21 -30.11
C PHE A 387 25.96 -6.83 -31.57
N ASN A 388 27.05 -6.76 -32.35
CA ASN A 388 27.08 -6.27 -33.72
C ASN A 388 26.08 -6.98 -34.65
N ALA A 389 25.28 -6.17 -35.34
CA ALA A 389 24.59 -6.54 -36.56
C ALA A 389 25.59 -6.63 -37.74
N ALA A 390 26.48 -7.61 -37.71
CA ALA A 390 27.26 -8.06 -38.87
C ALA A 390 27.96 -9.37 -38.51
N ASP A 391 27.25 -10.50 -38.61
CA ASP A 391 27.84 -11.86 -38.82
C ASP A 391 26.76 -12.96 -38.76
N VAL A 392 25.64 -12.83 -39.48
CA VAL A 392 24.81 -13.99 -39.87
C VAL A 392 24.21 -13.75 -41.25
N TRP A 393 25.06 -13.64 -42.25
CA TRP A 393 24.69 -13.90 -43.65
C TRP A 393 25.76 -14.78 -44.25
N THR A 394 25.62 -16.10 -44.13
CA THR A 394 26.08 -17.06 -45.14
C THR A 394 25.53 -18.46 -44.87
N ARG A 395 24.85 -19.00 -45.89
CA ARG A 395 24.52 -20.41 -46.18
C ARG A 395 23.46 -21.08 -45.28
N SER A 396 22.54 -21.91 -45.77
CA SER A 396 22.04 -22.22 -47.12
C SER A 396 20.88 -23.21 -46.90
N SER A 397 19.77 -23.00 -47.62
CA SER A 397 18.85 -24.02 -48.17
C SER A 397 18.31 -25.14 -47.25
N ILE A 398 16.98 -25.22 -47.14
CA ILE A 398 16.18 -26.33 -47.71
C ILE A 398 14.74 -25.83 -47.94
N HIS A 399 14.25 -26.14 -49.14
CA HIS A 399 12.88 -25.98 -49.63
C HIS A 399 11.88 -26.87 -48.86
N ASP A 400 10.64 -26.41 -48.65
CA ASP A 400 9.42 -26.86 -49.39
C ASP A 400 8.15 -26.34 -48.67
N THR A 401 7.42 -25.39 -49.28
CA THR A 401 6.08 -25.55 -49.90
C THR A 401 4.90 -25.95 -49.00
N SER A 402 3.98 -25.00 -48.76
CA SER A 402 2.60 -25.00 -49.32
C SER A 402 1.65 -24.06 -48.56
N LEU A 403 0.92 -23.26 -49.35
CA LEU A 403 -0.10 -22.24 -49.05
C LEU A 403 -1.44 -22.85 -48.51
N PRO A 404 -2.53 -22.08 -48.20
CA PRO A 404 -2.72 -20.63 -48.37
C PRO A 404 -3.34 -19.84 -47.18
N LEU A 405 -3.15 -18.53 -47.32
CA LEU A 405 -3.96 -17.41 -46.85
C LEU A 405 -5.47 -17.66 -46.86
N ASN A 406 -6.16 -17.20 -45.80
CA ASN A 406 -7.51 -16.68 -45.92
C ASN A 406 -7.67 -15.37 -45.14
N CYS A 407 -8.24 -14.39 -45.83
CA CYS A 407 -8.40 -13.00 -45.45
C CYS A 407 -9.59 -12.76 -44.49
N ALA A 408 -9.36 -11.93 -43.46
CA ALA A 408 -10.17 -10.78 -42.97
C ALA A 408 -11.68 -10.95 -42.63
N PRO A 409 -12.36 -9.98 -41.96
CA PRO A 409 -11.88 -8.82 -41.18
C PRO A 409 -12.51 -8.70 -39.77
N PHE A 410 -11.88 -7.82 -38.98
CA PHE A 410 -12.48 -7.07 -37.88
C PHE A 410 -13.82 -6.41 -38.28
N HIS A 411 -14.81 -6.46 -37.38
CA HIS A 411 -15.90 -5.49 -37.35
C HIS A 411 -16.14 -4.99 -35.93
N SER A 412 -16.08 -3.66 -35.82
CA SER A 412 -16.51 -2.80 -34.74
C SER A 412 -18.02 -2.85 -34.49
N ALA A 413 -18.45 -2.69 -33.24
CA ALA A 413 -19.72 -2.02 -32.93
C ALA A 413 -19.73 -1.45 -31.49
N HIS A 414 -19.93 -0.13 -31.41
CA HIS A 414 -20.23 0.67 -30.22
C HIS A 414 -21.74 0.60 -29.85
N TYR A 415 -22.01 0.70 -28.53
CA TYR A 415 -23.13 1.36 -27.81
C TYR A 415 -24.57 1.42 -28.35
N ARG A 416 -25.53 0.96 -27.50
CA ARG A 416 -26.73 1.66 -26.96
C ARG A 416 -27.58 0.68 -26.07
N ILE A 417 -27.83 0.92 -24.77
CA ILE A 417 -28.86 1.80 -24.11
C ILE A 417 -30.29 1.19 -24.27
N LEU A 418 -31.20 0.94 -23.29
CA LEU A 418 -31.56 1.57 -21.99
C LEU A 418 -32.65 0.76 -21.19
N TYR A 419 -32.80 1.13 -19.90
CA TYR A 419 -33.98 1.17 -18.98
C TYR A 419 -34.62 -0.09 -18.35
N LEU A 420 -34.62 -0.12 -16.99
CA LEU A 420 -35.84 -0.13 -16.15
C LEU A 420 -35.48 0.02 -14.64
N LEU A 421 -35.55 1.25 -14.12
CA LEU A 421 -35.82 1.52 -12.69
C LEU A 421 -36.71 2.76 -12.61
N SER A 422 -37.99 2.55 -12.33
CA SER A 422 -38.92 3.57 -11.85
C SER A 422 -39.66 3.00 -10.65
N GLY A 423 -39.65 3.71 -9.52
CA GLY A 423 -40.48 3.32 -8.38
C GLY A 423 -40.00 3.76 -7.00
N LEU A 424 -39.67 5.04 -6.80
CA LEU A 424 -39.77 5.65 -5.47
C LEU A 424 -40.39 7.05 -5.62
N PRO A 425 -41.52 7.35 -4.95
CA PRO A 425 -42.09 8.68 -4.97
C PRO A 425 -41.40 9.59 -3.95
N ALA A 426 -41.05 10.77 -4.41
CA ALA A 426 -40.66 11.92 -3.60
C ALA A 426 -41.85 12.45 -2.77
N ARG A 427 -41.57 12.92 -1.56
CA ARG A 427 -42.31 14.04 -0.95
C ARG A 427 -41.35 14.98 -0.22
N THR A 428 -41.27 16.19 -0.76
CA THR A 428 -40.78 17.44 -0.17
C THR A 428 -41.87 18.14 0.63
N SER A 429 -41.52 18.75 1.77
CA SER A 429 -42.10 19.98 2.34
C SER A 429 -41.21 20.44 3.51
N TYR A 430 -40.41 21.50 3.38
CA TYR A 430 -40.71 22.91 3.71
C TYR A 430 -41.06 23.19 5.19
N LEU A 431 -40.19 24.02 5.80
CA LEU A 431 -40.33 24.98 6.91
C LEU A 431 -41.43 24.77 7.98
N ASP A 432 -41.04 24.77 9.26
CA ASP A 432 -41.39 25.87 10.17
C ASP A 432 -40.65 25.81 11.51
N ALA A 433 -40.18 26.98 11.93
CA ALA A 433 -39.71 27.27 13.27
C ALA A 433 -40.93 27.56 14.17
N GLN A 434 -40.96 26.99 15.38
CA GLN A 434 -41.65 27.60 16.51
C GLN A 434 -40.84 27.44 17.79
N GLU A 435 -40.36 28.58 18.27
CA GLU A 435 -40.04 28.85 19.66
C GLU A 435 -41.22 28.49 20.55
N HIS A 436 -40.98 27.78 21.65
CA HIS A 436 -41.75 27.96 22.89
C HIS A 436 -40.79 27.89 24.07
N GLY A 437 -40.59 29.06 24.69
CA GLY A 437 -39.88 29.17 25.94
C GLY A 437 -40.68 28.60 27.10
N SER A 438 -39.95 28.13 28.11
CA SER A 438 -40.37 28.34 29.50
C SER A 438 -39.13 28.69 30.31
N LYS A 439 -39.24 29.84 30.98
CA LYS A 439 -38.31 30.35 31.98
C LYS A 439 -38.55 29.61 33.30
N ASP A 440 -37.47 29.42 34.06
CA ASP A 440 -37.26 30.00 35.40
C ASP A 440 -36.39 29.09 36.27
N GLY A 441 -35.38 29.69 36.91
CA GLY A 441 -34.54 29.02 37.89
C GLY A 441 -33.17 29.66 38.06
N GLN A 442 -33.15 30.86 38.66
CA GLN A 442 -31.96 31.63 39.02
C GLN A 442 -30.99 30.87 39.95
N HIS A 443 -29.68 31.04 39.75
CA HIS A 443 -28.80 31.49 40.81
C HIS A 443 -27.52 32.15 40.26
N GLN A 444 -27.35 33.43 40.60
CA GLN A 444 -26.12 34.21 40.48
C GLN A 444 -25.11 33.80 41.55
N GLN A 445 -23.82 33.69 41.21
CA GLN A 445 -22.72 34.46 41.82
C GLN A 445 -21.37 34.09 41.21
N GLY A 446 -20.58 35.11 40.85
CA GLY A 446 -19.13 34.94 40.61
C GLY A 446 -18.54 35.79 39.50
N ASP A 447 -18.75 37.10 39.54
CA ASP A 447 -18.01 38.06 38.72
C ASP A 447 -16.61 38.28 39.35
N ARG A 448 -15.52 37.90 38.63
CA ARG A 448 -14.15 38.44 38.71
C ARG A 448 -13.15 37.58 37.91
N MET A 449 -12.84 38.04 36.69
CA MET A 449 -11.52 38.02 36.01
C MET A 449 -11.70 38.02 34.48
N GLY A 450 -12.48 38.97 33.97
CA GLY A 450 -12.32 39.45 32.60
C GLY A 450 -11.07 40.32 32.53
N GLY A 451 -9.93 39.73 32.16
CA GLY A 451 -8.67 40.47 32.16
C GLY A 451 -7.45 39.74 31.60
N TYR A 452 -7.59 38.63 30.86
CA TYR A 452 -6.44 37.93 30.27
C TYR A 452 -6.65 37.34 28.86
N ILE A 453 -7.82 37.51 28.24
CA ILE A 453 -8.12 36.89 26.93
C ILE A 453 -7.85 37.84 25.73
N SER A 454 -7.63 39.14 25.95
CA SER A 454 -7.42 40.11 24.85
C SER A 454 -5.99 40.15 24.28
N LYS A 455 -5.03 39.40 24.83
CA LYS A 455 -3.63 39.36 24.33
C LYS A 455 -3.23 38.03 23.67
N PHE A 456 -4.11 37.03 23.67
CA PHE A 456 -3.87 35.73 23.00
C PHE A 456 -4.48 35.63 21.60
N SER A 457 -5.36 36.57 21.20
CA SER A 457 -5.93 36.64 19.85
C SER A 457 -4.95 37.14 18.78
N ALA A 458 -3.79 37.66 19.17
CA ALA A 458 -2.74 38.14 18.25
C ALA A 458 -1.58 37.15 18.04
N LEU A 459 -1.56 36.00 18.75
CA LEU A 459 -0.47 35.00 18.67
C LEU A 459 -0.87 33.65 18.07
N ILE A 460 -2.13 33.50 17.65
CA ILE A 460 -2.59 32.35 16.85
C ILE A 460 -3.12 32.92 15.52
N TRP A 461 -2.23 33.53 14.75
CA TRP A 461 -2.48 33.66 13.31
C TRP A 461 -2.04 32.35 12.69
N SER A 462 -2.94 31.37 12.61
CA SER A 462 -2.73 30.25 11.69
C SER A 462 -2.54 30.87 10.31
N LYS A 463 -1.40 30.62 9.66
CA LYS A 463 -1.23 31.00 8.24
C LYS A 463 -2.41 30.41 7.49
N LYS A 464 -3.28 31.24 6.92
CA LYS A 464 -4.46 30.81 6.18
C LYS A 464 -3.97 29.97 5.00
N GLU A 465 -4.23 28.68 5.02
CA GLU A 465 -3.90 27.79 3.90
C GLU A 465 -4.88 28.06 2.76
N ILE A 466 -4.35 28.38 1.59
CA ILE A 466 -5.13 28.73 0.41
C ILE A 466 -5.20 27.50 -0.49
N ARG A 467 -6.40 27.01 -0.77
CA ARG A 467 -6.60 25.84 -1.65
C ARG A 467 -6.55 26.25 -3.12
N ILE A 468 -5.71 25.56 -3.89
CA ILE A 468 -5.56 25.75 -5.34
C ILE A 468 -5.69 24.40 -6.05
N LEU A 469 -6.31 24.38 -7.23
CA LEU A 469 -6.31 23.22 -8.13
C LEU A 469 -5.35 23.45 -9.29
N ILE A 470 -4.55 22.45 -9.68
CA ILE A 470 -3.82 22.43 -10.96
C ILE A 470 -4.53 21.44 -11.90
N LEU A 471 -5.03 21.95 -13.02
CA LEU A 471 -5.84 21.22 -14.00
C LEU A 471 -5.30 21.43 -15.43
N GLY A 472 -5.79 20.62 -16.37
CA GLY A 472 -5.32 20.61 -17.76
C GLY A 472 -5.11 19.20 -18.30
N LEU A 473 -4.94 19.06 -19.61
CA LEU A 473 -4.85 17.76 -20.27
C LEU A 473 -3.63 16.95 -19.81
N ASP A 474 -3.66 15.64 -20.04
CA ASP A 474 -2.53 14.75 -19.82
C ASP A 474 -1.29 15.23 -20.59
N ASN A 475 -0.12 15.01 -19.99
CA ASN A 475 1.18 15.42 -20.53
C ASN A 475 1.43 16.95 -20.63
N ALA A 476 0.52 17.80 -20.12
CA ALA A 476 0.71 19.26 -20.13
C ALA A 476 1.83 19.80 -19.20
N GLY A 477 2.35 18.97 -18.29
CA GLY A 477 3.43 19.35 -17.36
C GLY A 477 2.95 19.89 -16.00
N LYS A 478 1.71 19.57 -15.60
CA LYS A 478 1.10 19.98 -14.32
C LYS A 478 1.94 19.57 -13.09
N THR A 479 2.29 18.30 -13.02
CA THR A 479 3.08 17.72 -11.92
C THR A 479 4.49 18.27 -11.90
N THR A 480 5.12 18.42 -13.08
CA THR A 480 6.44 19.06 -13.19
C THR A 480 6.41 20.50 -12.67
N LEU A 481 5.36 21.26 -12.99
CA LEU A 481 5.16 22.62 -12.48
C LEU A 481 4.97 22.63 -10.96
N LEU A 482 4.19 21.69 -10.41
CA LEU A 482 4.00 21.56 -8.97
C LEU A 482 5.32 21.31 -8.23
N TYR A 483 6.12 20.36 -8.69
CA TYR A 483 7.42 20.06 -8.07
C TYR A 483 8.40 21.22 -8.22
N ARG A 484 8.40 21.93 -9.36
CA ARG A 484 9.18 23.16 -9.51
C ARG A 484 8.85 24.17 -8.40
N LEU A 485 7.56 24.38 -8.12
CA LEU A 485 7.12 25.30 -7.07
C LEU A 485 7.48 24.82 -5.67
N LYS A 486 7.49 23.51 -5.43
CA LYS A 486 7.75 22.91 -4.10
C LYS A 486 9.24 22.88 -3.73
N ILE A 487 10.11 22.46 -4.66
CA ILE A 487 11.51 22.12 -4.37
C ILE A 487 12.53 22.90 -5.22
N GLY A 488 12.08 23.74 -6.17
CA GLY A 488 12.96 24.55 -7.02
C GLY A 488 13.66 23.78 -8.16
N GLU A 489 13.61 22.46 -8.16
CA GLU A 489 14.25 21.57 -9.15
C GLU A 489 13.23 20.76 -9.97
N VAL A 490 13.65 20.28 -11.15
CA VAL A 490 12.85 19.44 -12.03
C VAL A 490 13.09 17.98 -11.70
N VAL A 491 12.06 17.28 -11.25
CA VAL A 491 12.05 15.82 -11.15
C VAL A 491 11.43 15.26 -12.43
N THR A 492 12.01 14.19 -12.99
CA THR A 492 11.37 13.45 -14.09
C THR A 492 10.08 12.82 -13.59
N THR A 493 8.94 13.32 -14.06
CA THR A 493 7.61 12.87 -13.61
C THR A 493 7.00 11.83 -14.55
N ILE A 494 6.37 10.79 -14.00
CA ILE A 494 5.46 9.87 -14.72
C ILE A 494 4.05 10.51 -14.73
N PRO A 495 3.21 10.30 -15.77
CA PRO A 495 1.86 10.88 -15.80
C PRO A 495 1.03 10.52 -14.56
N THR A 496 0.51 11.54 -13.85
CA THR A 496 -0.31 11.35 -12.64
C THR A 496 -1.58 10.55 -12.95
N ILE A 497 -1.77 9.46 -12.20
CA ILE A 497 -2.99 8.67 -12.18
C ILE A 497 -3.82 9.15 -10.98
N GLY A 498 -5.02 9.68 -11.22
CA GLY A 498 -5.85 10.24 -10.14
C GLY A 498 -5.45 11.67 -9.82
N PHE A 499 -4.78 11.91 -8.69
CA PHE A 499 -4.37 13.23 -8.23
C PHE A 499 -3.26 13.19 -7.19
N ASN A 500 -2.58 14.32 -6.98
CA ASN A 500 -1.53 14.56 -6.00
C ASN A 500 -1.87 15.83 -5.19
N VAL A 501 -1.57 15.86 -3.89
CA VAL A 501 -1.81 17.04 -3.03
C VAL A 501 -0.52 17.44 -2.35
N GLU A 502 -0.15 18.70 -2.52
CA GLU A 502 1.11 19.21 -2.01
C GLU A 502 0.98 20.58 -1.36
N SER A 503 1.71 20.76 -0.25
CA SER A 503 1.82 22.06 0.40
C SER A 503 3.02 22.83 -0.16
N VAL A 504 2.73 23.94 -0.85
CA VAL A 504 3.72 24.82 -1.45
C VAL A 504 3.75 26.14 -0.69
N THR A 505 4.90 26.50 -0.13
CA THR A 505 5.11 27.83 0.44
C THR A 505 5.70 28.73 -0.65
N TYR A 506 4.95 29.74 -1.07
CA TYR A 506 5.43 30.73 -2.04
C TYR A 506 5.29 32.14 -1.43
N LYS A 507 6.41 32.84 -1.32
CA LYS A 507 6.54 34.09 -0.56
C LYS A 507 6.00 33.93 0.87
N ASN A 508 4.98 34.70 1.25
CA ASN A 508 4.36 34.69 2.57
C ASN A 508 3.08 33.84 2.66
N LEU A 509 2.70 33.16 1.57
CA LEU A 509 1.49 32.34 1.51
C LEU A 509 1.82 30.84 1.50
N ASN A 510 0.92 30.07 2.12
CA ASN A 510 0.93 28.62 2.08
C ASN A 510 -0.22 28.15 1.19
N PHE A 511 0.11 27.52 0.07
CA PHE A 511 -0.83 26.95 -0.86
C PHE A 511 -0.98 25.45 -0.63
N ASN A 512 -2.22 24.98 -0.53
CA ASN A 512 -2.58 23.57 -0.57
C ASN A 512 -3.01 23.25 -2.00
N VAL A 513 -2.10 22.68 -2.78
CA VAL A 513 -2.20 22.55 -4.24
C VAL A 513 -2.60 21.12 -4.60
N TRP A 514 -3.71 20.98 -5.32
CA TRP A 514 -4.26 19.71 -5.78
C TRP A 514 -3.99 19.56 -7.28
N ASP A 515 -3.00 18.75 -7.66
CA ASP A 515 -2.69 18.41 -9.05
C ASP A 515 -3.51 17.19 -9.49
N LEU A 516 -4.50 17.39 -10.37
CA LEU A 516 -5.34 16.29 -10.85
C LEU A 516 -4.82 15.77 -12.19
N GLY A 517 -4.88 14.46 -12.41
CA GLY A 517 -4.52 13.86 -13.69
C GLY A 517 -5.44 14.34 -14.83
N GLY A 518 -4.89 14.40 -16.04
CA GLY A 518 -5.56 14.99 -17.21
C GLY A 518 -6.01 14.00 -18.28
N GLN A 519 -5.96 12.70 -18.03
CA GLN A 519 -6.35 11.68 -19.01
C GLN A 519 -7.85 11.71 -19.25
N THR A 520 -8.31 11.42 -20.48
CA THR A 520 -9.73 11.49 -20.85
C THR A 520 -10.66 10.74 -19.89
N SER A 521 -10.24 9.57 -19.38
CA SER A 521 -11.04 8.77 -18.45
C SER A 521 -11.23 9.39 -17.06
N ILE A 522 -10.37 10.33 -16.65
CA ILE A 522 -10.36 10.88 -15.28
C ILE A 522 -10.87 12.33 -15.18
N ARG A 523 -10.93 13.08 -16.28
CA ARG A 523 -11.47 14.46 -16.32
C ARG A 523 -12.89 14.60 -15.75
N PRO A 524 -13.82 13.65 -15.95
CA PRO A 524 -15.17 13.73 -15.34
C PRO A 524 -15.18 13.74 -13.81
N TYR A 525 -14.06 13.42 -13.15
CA TYR A 525 -13.93 13.44 -11.69
C TYR A 525 -13.30 14.74 -11.16
N TRP A 526 -12.87 15.68 -12.02
CA TRP A 526 -12.35 16.98 -11.56
C TRP A 526 -13.36 17.72 -10.67
N ARG A 527 -14.65 17.63 -11.03
CA ARG A 527 -15.77 18.20 -10.25
C ARG A 527 -15.85 17.75 -8.80
N CYS A 528 -15.31 16.58 -8.45
CA CYS A 528 -15.27 16.11 -7.07
C CYS A 528 -14.35 16.97 -6.18
N TYR A 529 -13.54 17.86 -6.76
CA TYR A 529 -12.50 18.62 -6.05
C TYR A 529 -12.72 20.15 -6.07
N TYR A 530 -13.75 20.66 -6.74
CA TYR A 530 -13.95 22.11 -6.93
C TYR A 530 -14.27 22.89 -5.66
N ALA A 531 -15.01 22.29 -4.72
CA ALA A 531 -15.48 22.98 -3.52
C ALA A 531 -14.34 23.68 -2.74
N ASN A 532 -14.58 24.89 -2.23
CA ASN A 532 -13.60 25.67 -1.44
C ASN A 532 -12.26 25.94 -2.16
N THR A 533 -12.25 26.06 -3.48
CA THR A 533 -11.05 26.40 -4.27
C THR A 533 -10.94 27.91 -4.44
N ALA A 534 -9.81 28.49 -4.02
CA ALA A 534 -9.56 29.92 -4.18
C ALA A 534 -9.08 30.29 -5.59
N ALA A 535 -8.32 29.40 -6.23
CA ALA A 535 -7.89 29.59 -7.61
C ALA A 535 -7.63 28.27 -8.33
N VAL A 536 -7.75 28.30 -9.65
CA VAL A 536 -7.39 27.21 -10.57
C VAL A 536 -6.19 27.64 -11.40
N ILE A 537 -5.16 26.80 -11.44
CA ILE A 537 -4.05 26.88 -12.37
C ILE A 537 -4.32 25.90 -13.51
N PHE A 538 -4.59 26.39 -14.70
CA PHE A 538 -4.82 25.56 -15.89
C PHE A 538 -3.57 25.51 -16.77
N VAL A 539 -2.99 24.33 -16.94
CA VAL A 539 -1.72 24.15 -17.65
C VAL A 539 -1.97 23.60 -19.05
N ILE A 540 -1.42 24.29 -20.05
CA ILE A 540 -1.50 23.94 -21.46
C ILE A 540 -0.13 23.50 -21.97
N ASP A 541 -0.09 22.38 -22.68
CA ASP A 541 1.04 22.07 -23.54
C ASP A 541 1.01 22.97 -24.77
N SER A 542 1.91 23.95 -24.85
CA SER A 542 1.91 24.90 -25.98
C SER A 542 2.44 24.30 -27.27
N THR A 543 2.92 23.06 -27.25
CA THR A 543 3.34 22.31 -28.45
C THR A 543 2.24 21.43 -29.03
N ASP A 544 1.17 21.19 -28.27
CA ASP A 544 0.10 20.25 -28.62
C ASP A 544 -1.11 20.96 -29.24
N ILE A 545 -0.93 21.39 -30.49
CA ILE A 545 -1.92 22.19 -31.22
C ILE A 545 -3.18 21.36 -31.52
N ASP A 546 -3.00 20.06 -31.77
CA ASP A 546 -4.08 19.15 -32.16
C ASP A 546 -5.12 18.98 -31.04
N ARG A 547 -4.68 19.04 -29.77
CA ARG A 547 -5.56 18.89 -28.59
C ARG A 547 -5.96 20.22 -27.94
N LEU A 548 -5.61 21.35 -28.52
CA LEU A 548 -5.92 22.67 -27.96
C LEU A 548 -7.43 22.97 -27.95
N SER A 549 -8.18 22.47 -28.95
CA SER A 549 -9.65 22.53 -28.97
C SER A 549 -10.26 21.76 -27.81
N THR A 550 -9.77 20.54 -27.54
CA THR A 550 -10.19 19.74 -26.39
C THR A 550 -9.87 20.45 -25.07
N ALA A 551 -8.69 21.06 -24.94
CA ALA A 551 -8.36 21.83 -23.74
C ALA A 551 -9.30 23.02 -23.52
N SER A 552 -9.72 23.69 -24.59
CA SER A 552 -10.70 24.78 -24.58
C SER A 552 -12.09 24.31 -24.13
N GLU A 553 -12.55 23.17 -24.64
CA GLU A 553 -13.84 22.56 -24.25
C GLU A 553 -13.85 22.16 -22.77
N GLU A 554 -12.79 21.53 -22.28
CA GLU A 554 -12.67 21.12 -20.87
C GLU A 554 -12.56 22.31 -19.93
N LEU A 555 -11.82 23.36 -20.33
CA LEU A 555 -11.74 24.62 -19.58
C LEU A 555 -13.12 25.26 -19.47
N SER A 556 -13.85 25.36 -20.59
CA SER A 556 -15.21 25.92 -20.60
C SER A 556 -16.17 25.10 -19.75
N ALA A 557 -16.15 23.77 -19.86
CA ALA A 557 -16.97 22.88 -19.04
C ALA A 557 -16.69 23.08 -17.54
N MET A 558 -15.42 23.16 -17.15
CA MET A 558 -14.99 23.38 -15.77
C MET A 558 -15.44 24.76 -15.23
N LEU A 559 -15.27 25.83 -16.00
CA LEU A 559 -15.59 27.19 -15.54
C LEU A 559 -17.10 27.46 -15.41
N ASN A 560 -17.95 26.61 -16.00
CA ASN A 560 -19.41 26.69 -15.86
C ASN A 560 -19.94 26.08 -14.55
N GLU A 561 -19.09 25.44 -13.75
CA GLU A 561 -19.49 24.78 -12.51
C GLU A 561 -19.58 25.80 -11.37
N GLU A 562 -20.68 25.76 -10.60
CA GLU A 562 -21.03 26.80 -9.63
C GLU A 562 -19.98 26.91 -8.51
N GLU A 563 -19.36 25.81 -8.13
CA GLU A 563 -18.31 25.73 -7.11
C GLU A 563 -17.03 26.49 -7.48
N LEU A 564 -16.80 26.79 -8.76
CA LEU A 564 -15.65 27.54 -9.25
C LEU A 564 -15.99 28.97 -9.68
N ARG A 565 -17.21 29.44 -9.38
CA ARG A 565 -17.68 30.77 -9.78
C ARG A 565 -16.74 31.89 -9.31
N ASP A 566 -16.32 31.81 -8.05
CA ASP A 566 -15.49 32.85 -7.42
C ASP A 566 -13.98 32.53 -7.48
N ALA A 567 -13.59 31.42 -8.11
CA ALA A 567 -12.19 31.02 -8.21
C ALA A 567 -11.45 31.82 -9.30
N ALA A 568 -10.31 32.40 -8.94
CA ALA A 568 -9.40 33.03 -9.89
C ALA A 568 -8.79 31.99 -10.86
N LEU A 569 -8.51 32.38 -12.10
CA LEU A 569 -7.95 31.48 -13.13
C LEU A 569 -6.57 31.94 -13.59
N LEU A 570 -5.53 31.14 -13.33
CA LEU A 570 -4.21 31.34 -13.93
C LEU A 570 -3.98 30.29 -15.02
N VAL A 571 -3.69 30.71 -16.24
CA VAL A 571 -3.34 29.82 -17.35
C VAL A 571 -1.83 29.84 -17.57
N PHE A 572 -1.20 28.67 -17.56
CA PHE A 572 0.19 28.52 -17.95
C PHE A 572 0.27 27.94 -19.37
N ALA A 573 0.76 28.74 -20.31
CA ALA A 573 1.16 28.28 -21.64
C ALA A 573 2.55 27.63 -21.53
N ASN A 574 2.56 26.36 -21.13
CA ASN A 574 3.75 25.62 -20.72
C ASN A 574 4.53 25.03 -21.91
N LYS A 575 5.75 24.55 -21.64
CA LYS A 575 6.71 23.97 -22.60
C LYS A 575 7.34 24.96 -23.58
N GLN A 576 7.52 26.22 -23.16
CA GLN A 576 8.25 27.23 -23.95
C GLN A 576 9.75 26.91 -24.16
N ASP A 577 10.26 25.84 -23.55
CA ASP A 577 11.57 25.25 -23.83
C ASP A 577 11.61 24.39 -25.10
N GLN A 578 10.45 24.00 -25.64
CA GLN A 578 10.35 23.11 -26.80
C GLN A 578 10.17 23.88 -28.11
N PRO A 579 10.74 23.39 -29.23
CA PRO A 579 10.56 24.01 -30.53
C PRO A 579 9.09 23.91 -30.99
N GLY A 580 8.56 24.99 -31.54
CA GLY A 580 7.18 25.05 -32.03
C GLY A 580 6.13 25.38 -30.95
N ALA A 581 6.54 25.63 -29.71
CA ALA A 581 5.65 26.09 -28.64
C ALA A 581 5.00 27.44 -29.01
N LYS A 582 3.67 27.51 -28.89
CA LYS A 582 2.88 28.72 -29.11
C LYS A 582 2.99 29.69 -27.96
N GLY A 583 3.01 30.99 -28.26
CA GLY A 583 3.06 32.03 -27.23
C GLY A 583 1.75 32.17 -26.45
N ALA A 584 1.81 32.86 -25.31
CA ALA A 584 0.62 33.11 -24.47
C ALA A 584 -0.53 33.78 -25.24
N GLY A 585 -0.26 34.70 -26.17
CA GLY A 585 -1.30 35.35 -26.97
C GLY A 585 -2.10 34.37 -27.85
N GLU A 586 -1.40 33.46 -28.54
CA GLU A 586 -2.03 32.45 -29.40
C GLU A 586 -2.85 31.45 -28.58
N ILE A 587 -2.33 31.01 -27.42
CA ILE A 587 -3.07 30.14 -26.49
C ILE A 587 -4.29 30.87 -25.92
N SER A 588 -4.17 32.15 -25.58
CA SER A 588 -5.27 32.97 -25.07
C SER A 588 -6.43 33.09 -26.07
N GLU A 589 -6.11 33.29 -27.35
CA GLU A 589 -7.10 33.35 -28.43
C GLU A 589 -7.79 31.98 -28.62
N ALA A 590 -7.03 30.89 -28.62
CA ALA A 590 -7.58 29.54 -28.81
C ALA A 590 -8.48 29.08 -27.65
N LEU A 591 -8.14 29.46 -26.43
CA LEU A 591 -8.95 29.21 -25.23
C LEU A 591 -10.08 30.23 -25.02
N ARG A 592 -10.14 31.27 -25.87
CA ARG A 592 -11.12 32.36 -25.80
C ARG A 592 -11.16 33.07 -24.45
N LEU A 593 -10.00 33.22 -23.80
CA LEU A 593 -9.93 33.83 -22.45
C LEU A 593 -10.48 35.27 -22.43
N GLY A 594 -10.36 36.00 -23.53
CA GLY A 594 -10.91 37.35 -23.67
C GLY A 594 -12.44 37.45 -23.58
N GLU A 595 -13.16 36.32 -23.67
CA GLU A 595 -14.62 36.27 -23.49
C GLU A 595 -15.01 36.15 -22.01
N LEU A 596 -14.09 35.77 -21.12
CA LEU A 596 -14.31 35.66 -19.67
C LEU A 596 -14.35 37.06 -19.05
N LYS A 597 -15.55 37.49 -18.62
CA LYS A 597 -15.81 38.82 -18.02
C LYS A 597 -16.25 38.76 -16.56
N ASP A 598 -16.52 37.56 -16.07
CA ASP A 598 -17.14 37.24 -14.79
C ASP A 598 -16.14 36.79 -13.73
N ARG A 599 -14.85 36.68 -14.07
CA ARG A 599 -13.79 36.24 -13.17
C ARG A 599 -12.45 36.92 -13.44
N ASN A 600 -11.60 36.95 -12.41
CA ASN A 600 -10.21 37.37 -12.55
C ASN A 600 -9.38 36.25 -13.19
N TRP A 601 -8.70 36.56 -14.30
CA TRP A 601 -7.84 35.62 -14.98
C TRP A 601 -6.54 36.25 -15.51
N SER A 602 -5.50 35.43 -15.68
CA SER A 602 -4.25 35.80 -16.34
C SER A 602 -3.67 34.60 -17.10
N ILE A 603 -2.84 34.88 -18.10
CA ILE A 603 -2.09 33.88 -18.85
C ILE A 603 -0.61 34.24 -18.92
N VAL A 604 0.25 33.28 -18.64
CA VAL A 604 1.71 33.45 -18.66
C VAL A 604 2.36 32.34 -19.48
N ALA A 605 3.25 32.72 -20.40
CA ALA A 605 4.09 31.78 -21.12
C ALA A 605 5.18 31.25 -20.17
N CYS A 606 5.30 29.93 -20.02
CA CYS A 606 6.23 29.36 -19.06
C CYS A 606 6.92 28.07 -19.54
N SER A 607 7.98 27.69 -18.83
CA SER A 607 8.51 26.33 -18.87
C SER A 607 8.67 25.82 -17.45
N ALA A 608 7.96 24.74 -17.12
CA ALA A 608 8.16 24.03 -15.86
C ALA A 608 9.60 23.47 -15.74
N VAL A 609 10.24 23.15 -16.88
CA VAL A 609 11.56 22.50 -16.95
C VAL A 609 12.73 23.47 -16.75
N ASP A 610 12.58 24.75 -17.07
CA ASP A 610 13.62 25.75 -16.79
C ASP A 610 13.20 26.85 -15.79
N GLY A 611 11.92 26.89 -15.44
CA GLY A 611 11.35 27.80 -14.43
C GLY A 611 10.96 29.17 -15.00
N ARG A 612 11.25 29.47 -16.27
CA ARG A 612 10.91 30.76 -16.89
C ARG A 612 9.39 30.97 -16.85
N GLY A 613 8.97 32.18 -16.46
CA GLY A 613 7.57 32.61 -16.42
C GLY A 613 6.73 32.02 -15.26
N VAL A 614 7.25 31.05 -14.50
CA VAL A 614 6.50 30.42 -13.40
C VAL A 614 6.29 31.41 -12.25
N ASP A 615 7.34 32.13 -11.86
CA ASP A 615 7.28 33.14 -10.79
C ASP A 615 6.33 34.30 -11.13
N GLU A 616 6.30 34.74 -12.39
CA GLU A 616 5.41 35.80 -12.87
C GLU A 616 3.92 35.42 -12.71
N GLY A 617 3.57 34.19 -13.09
CA GLY A 617 2.20 33.69 -12.92
C GLY A 617 1.81 33.55 -11.44
N MET A 618 2.72 33.03 -10.61
CA MET A 618 2.47 32.89 -9.18
C MET A 618 2.39 34.23 -8.46
N ASP A 619 3.16 35.23 -8.89
CA ASP A 619 3.11 36.59 -8.36
C ASP A 619 1.76 37.25 -8.61
N TRP A 620 1.21 37.08 -9.81
CA TRP A 620 -0.15 37.50 -10.11
C TRP A 620 -1.17 36.77 -9.22
N LEU A 621 -1.04 35.45 -9.08
CA LEU A 621 -1.96 34.63 -8.29
C LEU A 621 -2.02 35.05 -6.82
N VAL A 622 -0.84 35.30 -6.22
CA VAL A 622 -0.70 35.80 -4.84
C VAL A 622 -1.38 37.15 -4.68
N GLN A 623 -1.23 38.06 -5.65
CA GLN A 623 -1.86 39.38 -5.60
C GLN A 623 -3.39 39.28 -5.69
N THR A 624 -3.90 38.48 -6.62
CA THR A 624 -5.34 38.30 -6.85
C THR A 624 -6.01 37.67 -5.63
N VAL A 625 -5.50 36.54 -5.12
CA VAL A 625 -6.13 35.81 -4.00
C VAL A 625 -6.02 36.56 -2.66
N ASN A 626 -5.03 37.44 -2.50
CA ASN A 626 -4.95 38.34 -1.33
C ASN A 626 -5.89 39.55 -1.44
N SER A 627 -6.28 39.97 -2.64
CA SER A 627 -7.16 41.13 -2.83
C SER A 627 -8.65 40.82 -2.61
N GLU A 628 -9.01 39.54 -2.67
CA GLU A 628 -10.38 39.03 -2.50
C GLU A 628 -10.69 38.55 -1.07
N ASN A 629 -9.71 38.64 -0.15
CA ASN A 629 -9.82 38.32 1.27
C ASN A 629 -9.61 39.55 2.15
#